data_AF-D5UA83-F1
#
_entry.id   AF-D5UA83-F1
#
_cell.length_a   1.000
_cell.length_b   1.000
_cell.length_c   1.000
_cell.angle_alpha   90.00
_cell.angle_beta   90.00
_cell.angle_gamma   90.00
#
_symmetry.space_group_name_H-M   'P 1'
#
loop_
_entity.id
_entity.type
_entity.pdbx_description
1 polymer ?
#
loop_
_entity_poly.entity_id
_entity_poly.type
_entity_poly.pdbx_seq_one_letter_code
_entity_poly.pdbx_strand_id
1 'polypeptide(L)'
;MKKIILFLLSINFLWAFPPDAAYFNELLSDNGKMAKNTLKVKKLDGTYSAAQIYFDGEVTLTGVLERADDFETNNALRFYPDNNIDLPFLFSTSSHNIDDYKEFERLDFGILLDDKNVNLPSPLNKAFLGVSAVRAEVTIRNYSFYGEGEAGREAYGELVNFKLLGDIKTEYFTKDNYEFKGEAIYSILKYNSKDDYVNIRDKANGKIIGKILKNDMINNVGLLLLVDSNCNLSDWKKNWIEVYYLPPDDSDGKGTILGFVHSSQIKLE
;
A
#
# COMPACT_ATOMS: atom_id res chain seq x y z
N MET A 1 -43.77 26.32 -5.56
CA MET A 1 -43.01 25.08 -5.86
C MET A 1 -41.61 25.23 -5.28
N LYS A 2 -41.36 24.63 -4.11
CA LYS A 2 -40.06 24.70 -3.43
C LYS A 2 -39.19 23.55 -3.96
N LYS A 3 -38.08 23.88 -4.63
CA LYS A 3 -37.07 22.90 -5.02
C LYS A 3 -36.30 22.50 -3.75
N ILE A 4 -36.56 21.31 -3.24
CA ILE A 4 -35.72 20.68 -2.22
C ILE A 4 -34.50 20.15 -2.97
N ILE A 5 -33.36 20.83 -2.80
CA ILE A 5 -32.06 20.27 -3.16
C ILE A 5 -31.73 19.27 -2.05
N LEU A 6 -31.90 17.99 -2.37
CA LEU A 6 -31.43 16.90 -1.52
C LEU A 6 -29.91 16.86 -1.68
N PHE A 7 -29.21 17.58 -0.81
CA PHE A 7 -27.77 17.41 -0.63
C PHE A 7 -27.59 16.06 0.07
N LEU A 8 -27.46 14.99 -0.71
CA LEU A 8 -26.91 13.73 -0.24
C LEU A 8 -25.45 14.03 0.12
N LEU A 9 -25.24 14.49 1.36
CA LEU A 9 -24.00 14.29 2.10
C LEU A 9 -23.87 12.77 2.32
N SER A 10 -23.56 12.03 1.26
CA SER A 10 -22.78 10.81 1.40
C SER A 10 -21.37 11.27 1.76
N ILE A 11 -21.20 11.63 3.05
CA ILE A 11 -19.89 11.49 3.68
C ILE A 11 -19.65 9.99 3.63
N ASN A 12 -19.02 9.54 2.55
CA ASN A 12 -18.35 8.26 2.55
C ASN A 12 -17.28 8.40 3.62
N PHE A 13 -17.61 7.97 4.84
CA PHE A 13 -16.63 7.48 5.78
C PHE A 13 -16.07 6.18 5.19
N LEU A 14 -15.30 6.31 4.10
CA LEU A 14 -14.40 5.27 3.60
C LEU A 14 -13.22 5.31 4.57
N TRP A 15 -13.37 4.58 5.67
CA TRP A 15 -12.22 4.10 6.41
C TRP A 15 -11.45 3.19 5.43
N ALA A 16 -10.23 3.60 5.09
CA ALA A 16 -9.42 3.03 4.03
C ALA A 16 -8.86 1.68 4.46
N PHE A 17 -9.60 0.61 4.18
CA PHE A 17 -9.14 -0.76 4.39
C PHE A 17 -8.16 -1.19 3.28
N PRO A 18 -7.29 -2.17 3.54
CA PRO A 18 -6.31 -2.63 2.57
C PRO A 18 -7.00 -3.06 1.27
N PRO A 19 -6.30 -2.96 0.12
CA PRO A 19 -6.86 -3.37 -1.16
C PRO A 19 -7.36 -4.83 -1.10
N ASP A 20 -8.59 -5.00 -1.58
CA ASP A 20 -9.38 -6.23 -1.62
C ASP A 20 -8.84 -7.30 -2.58
N ALA A 21 -7.86 -6.92 -3.40
CA ALA A 21 -7.21 -7.81 -4.35
C ALA A 21 -5.79 -7.35 -4.65
N ALA A 22 -4.96 -8.29 -5.10
CA ALA A 22 -3.69 -7.96 -5.75
C ALA A 22 -3.96 -7.15 -7.02
N TYR A 23 -3.06 -6.21 -7.33
CA TYR A 23 -3.08 -5.49 -8.60
C TYR A 23 -3.00 -6.46 -9.78
N PHE A 24 -2.03 -7.38 -9.71
CA PHE A 24 -1.82 -8.44 -10.70
C PHE A 24 -2.55 -9.72 -10.29
N ASN A 25 -3.87 -9.65 -10.19
CA ASN A 25 -4.71 -10.77 -9.75
C ASN A 25 -4.61 -12.00 -10.68
N GLU A 26 -4.23 -11.81 -11.94
CA GLU A 26 -4.04 -12.87 -12.92
C GLU A 26 -2.80 -13.74 -12.63
N LEU A 27 -1.92 -13.30 -11.74
CA LEU A 27 -0.80 -14.10 -11.24
C LEU A 27 -1.23 -15.09 -10.14
N LEU A 28 -2.41 -14.92 -9.54
CA LEU A 28 -2.97 -15.85 -8.57
C LEU A 28 -3.38 -17.16 -9.27
N SER A 29 -3.17 -18.27 -8.59
CA SER A 29 -3.52 -19.60 -9.08
C SER A 29 -4.68 -20.19 -8.28
N ASP A 30 -5.50 -21.02 -8.93
CA ASP A 30 -6.47 -21.90 -8.25
C ASP A 30 -5.84 -23.23 -7.79
N ASN A 31 -4.53 -23.43 -8.04
CA ASN A 31 -3.78 -24.64 -7.71
C ASN A 31 -2.57 -24.34 -6.80
N GLY A 32 -2.75 -23.40 -5.89
CA GLY A 32 -1.79 -23.07 -4.86
C GLY A 32 -1.52 -24.20 -3.89
N LYS A 33 -0.36 -24.13 -3.23
CA LYS A 33 0.14 -25.15 -2.30
C LYS A 33 0.46 -24.54 -0.95
N MET A 34 0.00 -25.18 0.12
CA MET A 34 0.49 -24.94 1.47
C MET A 34 1.53 -26.02 1.82
N ALA A 35 2.80 -25.67 1.72
CA ALA A 35 3.92 -26.60 1.93
C ALA A 35 4.21 -26.85 3.42
N LYS A 36 3.90 -25.88 4.29
CA LYS A 36 4.08 -25.97 5.73
C LYS A 36 3.01 -25.14 6.43
N ASN A 37 2.46 -25.66 7.51
CA ASN A 37 1.67 -24.87 8.44
C ASN A 37 1.89 -25.39 9.86
N THR A 38 2.50 -24.56 10.70
CA THR A 38 2.64 -24.81 12.13
C THR A 38 2.02 -23.70 12.95
N LEU A 39 1.17 -22.86 12.34
CA LEU A 39 0.51 -21.75 13.02
C LEU A 39 -0.37 -22.29 14.14
N LYS A 40 -0.22 -21.68 15.31
CA LYS A 40 -1.06 -21.94 16.48
C LYS A 40 -1.46 -20.61 17.07
N VAL A 41 -2.71 -20.50 17.49
CA VAL A 41 -3.17 -19.30 18.19
C VAL A 41 -2.30 -19.13 19.44
N LYS A 42 -1.70 -17.97 19.58
CA LYS A 42 -0.90 -17.56 20.74
C LYS A 42 -1.76 -16.80 21.74
N LYS A 43 -2.48 -15.79 21.26
CA LYS A 43 -3.33 -14.92 22.06
C LYS A 43 -4.39 -14.24 21.21
N LEU A 44 -5.47 -13.86 21.89
CA LEU A 44 -6.54 -13.00 21.40
C LEU A 44 -6.54 -11.76 22.29
N ASP A 45 -6.34 -10.58 21.71
CA ASP A 45 -6.48 -9.30 22.39
C ASP A 45 -7.66 -8.56 21.76
N GLY A 46 -8.65 -8.10 22.53
CA GLY A 46 -9.77 -7.38 21.93
C GLY A 46 -10.96 -7.11 22.84
N THR A 47 -11.87 -6.26 22.35
CA THR A 47 -13.20 -5.99 22.90
C THR A 47 -14.27 -6.52 21.95
N TYR A 48 -15.55 -6.40 22.31
CA TYR A 48 -16.67 -6.85 21.46
C TYR A 48 -16.68 -6.23 20.05
N SER A 49 -16.04 -5.08 19.86
CA SER A 49 -16.02 -4.35 18.59
C SER A 49 -14.75 -4.55 17.76
N ALA A 50 -13.62 -4.93 18.37
CA ALA A 50 -12.34 -5.09 17.68
C ALA A 50 -11.51 -6.20 18.34
N ALA A 51 -11.03 -7.15 17.53
CA ALA A 51 -10.22 -8.26 17.99
C ALA A 51 -8.95 -8.40 17.13
N GLN A 52 -7.83 -8.63 17.81
CA GLN A 52 -6.57 -8.98 17.21
C GLN A 52 -6.14 -10.37 17.68
N ILE A 53 -5.87 -11.25 16.72
CA ILE A 53 -5.40 -12.60 16.99
C ILE A 53 -3.97 -12.71 16.54
N TYR A 54 -3.15 -13.34 17.39
CA TYR A 54 -1.75 -13.54 17.15
C TYR A 54 -1.47 -15.03 17.03
N PHE A 55 -0.60 -15.38 16.08
CA PHE A 55 -0.18 -16.75 15.82
C PHE A 55 1.30 -16.92 16.07
N ASP A 56 1.66 -17.98 16.80
CA ASP A 56 3.03 -18.49 16.84
C ASP A 56 3.20 -19.58 15.78
N GLY A 57 4.43 -19.72 15.28
CA GLY A 57 4.77 -20.68 14.23
C GLY A 57 4.94 -20.04 12.86
N GLU A 58 5.04 -20.88 11.83
CA GLU A 58 5.29 -20.48 10.46
C GLU A 58 4.30 -21.14 9.51
N VAL A 59 3.96 -20.43 8.44
CA VAL A 59 3.25 -20.98 7.29
C VAL A 59 4.11 -20.77 6.04
N THR A 60 4.11 -21.74 5.13
CA THR A 60 4.73 -21.63 3.81
C THR A 60 3.71 -21.99 2.76
N LEU A 61 3.44 -21.05 1.86
CA LEU A 61 2.38 -21.19 0.87
C LEU A 61 2.68 -20.41 -0.41
N THR A 62 1.99 -20.75 -1.49
CA THR A 62 2.09 -20.03 -2.76
C THR A 62 1.05 -18.94 -2.89
N GLY A 63 1.41 -17.89 -3.63
CA GLY A 63 0.55 -16.73 -3.89
C GLY A 63 1.30 -15.66 -4.67
N VAL A 64 0.81 -14.43 -4.61
CA VAL A 64 1.42 -13.25 -5.23
C VAL A 64 2.05 -12.38 -4.16
N LEU A 65 3.34 -12.10 -4.32
CA LEU A 65 4.07 -11.13 -3.53
C LEU A 65 4.11 -9.81 -4.32
N GLU A 66 3.55 -8.75 -3.76
CA GLU A 66 3.32 -7.47 -4.42
C GLU A 66 3.89 -6.31 -3.60
N ARG A 67 4.61 -5.41 -4.27
CA ARG A 67 5.08 -4.13 -3.73
C ARG A 67 4.36 -2.99 -4.44
N ALA A 68 3.65 -2.19 -3.68
CA ALA A 68 2.95 -0.99 -4.14
C ALA A 68 2.90 0.03 -2.99
N ASP A 69 2.68 1.30 -3.31
CA ASP A 69 2.19 2.22 -2.28
C ASP A 69 0.71 1.91 -1.99
N ASP A 70 0.32 1.97 -0.74
CA ASP A 70 -1.09 2.03 -0.34
C ASP A 70 -1.35 3.26 0.55
N PHE A 71 -2.62 3.50 0.89
CA PHE A 71 -3.01 4.69 1.64
C PHE A 71 -2.36 4.79 3.02
N GLU A 72 -1.96 3.67 3.62
CA GLU A 72 -1.43 3.61 4.98
C GLU A 72 0.09 3.50 5.03
N THR A 73 0.66 2.85 4.01
CA THR A 73 2.06 2.49 3.96
C THR A 73 2.63 2.81 2.58
N ASN A 74 3.54 3.78 2.58
CA ASN A 74 4.40 4.03 1.44
C ASN A 74 5.22 2.74 1.20
N ASN A 75 5.16 2.19 -0.01
CA ASN A 75 5.91 1.02 -0.43
C ASN A 75 5.62 -0.26 0.41
N ALA A 76 4.34 -0.55 0.61
CA ALA A 76 3.81 -1.76 1.23
C ALA A 76 4.26 -3.03 0.49
N LEU A 77 4.77 -4.04 1.21
CA LEU A 77 4.89 -5.39 0.69
C LEU A 77 3.69 -6.21 1.15
N ARG A 78 2.82 -6.61 0.23
CA ARG A 78 1.67 -7.46 0.52
C ARG A 78 1.83 -8.82 -0.11
N PHE A 79 1.35 -9.84 0.60
CA PHE A 79 1.24 -11.19 0.07
C PHE A 79 -0.22 -11.62 -0.01
N TYR A 80 -0.63 -12.02 -1.19
CA TYR A 80 -1.97 -12.50 -1.51
C TYR A 80 -1.90 -14.01 -1.75
N PRO A 81 -2.44 -14.85 -0.85
CA PRO A 81 -2.50 -16.29 -1.05
C PRO A 81 -3.21 -16.67 -2.34
N ASP A 82 -2.77 -17.76 -2.99
CA ASP A 82 -3.47 -18.35 -4.13
C ASP A 82 -4.96 -18.66 -3.79
N ASN A 83 -5.85 -18.59 -4.78
CA ASN A 83 -7.32 -18.55 -4.62
C ASN A 83 -7.93 -19.75 -3.87
N ASN A 84 -7.25 -20.89 -3.89
CA ASN A 84 -7.65 -22.13 -3.25
C ASN A 84 -7.00 -22.36 -1.87
N ILE A 85 -6.17 -21.42 -1.40
CA ILE A 85 -5.51 -21.51 -0.11
C ILE A 85 -6.27 -20.66 0.89
N ASP A 86 -6.99 -21.34 1.77
CA ASP A 86 -7.52 -20.72 2.97
C ASP A 86 -6.38 -20.66 4.00
N LEU A 87 -5.82 -19.46 4.19
CA LEU A 87 -5.08 -19.17 5.40
C LEU A 87 -6.05 -19.08 6.57
N PRO A 88 -5.60 -19.38 7.79
CA PRO A 88 -6.57 -19.48 8.84
C PRO A 88 -7.07 -18.05 9.18
N PHE A 89 -8.35 -17.73 8.91
CA PHE A 89 -9.48 -17.55 9.87
C PHE A 89 -10.63 -16.69 9.32
N LEU A 90 -11.84 -17.19 9.53
CA LEU A 90 -13.09 -16.44 9.59
C LEU A 90 -13.28 -15.98 11.03
N PHE A 91 -13.06 -14.71 11.33
CA PHE A 91 -13.54 -14.15 12.59
C PHE A 91 -14.93 -13.59 12.35
N SER A 92 -15.93 -14.32 12.84
CA SER A 92 -17.20 -13.68 13.17
C SER A 92 -16.97 -12.90 14.46
N THR A 93 -17.17 -11.59 14.42
CA THR A 93 -16.90 -10.64 15.51
C THR A 93 -17.83 -10.81 16.72
N SER A 94 -18.55 -11.93 16.82
CA SER A 94 -19.61 -12.16 17.79
C SER A 94 -19.26 -13.10 18.95
N SER A 95 -18.07 -13.71 18.99
CA SER A 95 -17.63 -14.54 20.15
C SER A 95 -16.23 -14.16 20.62
N HIS A 96 -15.98 -14.27 21.93
CA HIS A 96 -14.68 -14.11 22.59
C HIS A 96 -14.00 -15.45 22.93
N ASN A 97 -14.63 -16.57 22.58
CA ASN A 97 -14.15 -17.89 22.97
C ASN A 97 -13.42 -18.58 21.82
N ILE A 98 -12.13 -18.87 22.04
CA ILE A 98 -11.24 -19.55 21.10
C ILE A 98 -11.78 -20.89 20.59
N ASP A 99 -12.59 -21.57 21.40
CA ASP A 99 -13.14 -22.89 21.12
C ASP A 99 -14.42 -22.86 20.24
N ASP A 100 -15.04 -21.69 20.06
CA ASP A 100 -16.22 -21.50 19.21
C ASP A 100 -15.84 -21.33 17.72
N TYR A 101 -14.56 -21.15 17.40
CA TYR A 101 -14.09 -20.83 16.05
C TYR A 101 -13.70 -22.10 15.29
N LYS A 102 -14.49 -22.46 14.27
CA LYS A 102 -14.32 -23.75 13.56
C LYS A 102 -14.33 -23.66 12.04
N GLU A 103 -14.60 -22.50 11.46
CA GLU A 103 -14.71 -22.34 10.01
C GLU A 103 -13.73 -21.28 9.51
N PHE A 104 -13.01 -21.59 8.44
CA PHE A 104 -12.04 -20.72 7.80
C PHE A 104 -12.70 -20.12 6.54
N GLU A 105 -12.77 -18.79 6.39
CA GLU A 105 -13.02 -18.16 5.09
C GLU A 105 -11.70 -17.77 4.45
N ARG A 106 -11.77 -17.63 3.13
CA ARG A 106 -10.75 -17.02 2.30
C ARG A 106 -10.43 -15.59 2.78
N LEU A 107 -9.15 -15.25 2.71
CA LEU A 107 -8.69 -13.87 2.87
C LEU A 107 -8.98 -13.11 1.56
N ASP A 108 -9.90 -12.16 1.60
CA ASP A 108 -10.23 -11.28 0.47
C ASP A 108 -9.39 -10.00 0.46
N PHE A 109 -8.17 -10.05 1.00
CA PHE A 109 -7.23 -8.91 1.03
C PHE A 109 -5.79 -9.44 1.20
N GLY A 110 -4.79 -8.55 1.12
CA GLY A 110 -3.38 -8.94 1.22
C GLY A 110 -2.82 -8.88 2.64
N ILE A 111 -1.91 -9.79 2.98
CA ILE A 111 -1.15 -9.78 4.24
C ILE A 111 -0.02 -8.76 4.12
N LEU A 112 0.01 -7.73 4.96
CA LEU A 112 1.11 -6.78 5.04
C LEU A 112 2.33 -7.45 5.69
N LEU A 113 3.47 -7.43 5.00
CA LEU A 113 4.68 -8.12 5.42
C LEU A 113 5.75 -7.13 5.90
N ASP A 114 6.34 -7.41 7.07
CA ASP A 114 7.65 -6.86 7.43
C ASP A 114 8.74 -7.66 6.71
N ASP A 115 9.45 -6.99 5.81
CA ASP A 115 10.49 -7.57 4.95
C ASP A 115 11.91 -7.10 5.26
N LYS A 116 12.12 -6.37 6.38
CA LYS A 116 13.43 -5.74 6.72
C LYS A 116 14.60 -6.72 6.81
N ASN A 117 14.32 -7.99 7.07
CA ASN A 117 15.33 -9.04 7.25
C ASN A 117 15.57 -9.88 5.98
N VAL A 118 14.93 -9.53 4.86
CA VAL A 118 14.96 -10.32 3.62
C VAL A 118 15.42 -9.47 2.44
N ASN A 119 16.37 -10.00 1.67
CA ASN A 119 16.86 -9.33 0.47
C ASN A 119 15.96 -9.63 -0.72
N LEU A 120 15.06 -8.70 -1.05
CA LEU A 120 14.23 -8.79 -2.23
C LEU A 120 15.01 -8.40 -3.51
N PRO A 121 14.69 -9.00 -4.67
CA PRO A 121 15.21 -8.56 -5.96
C PRO A 121 14.54 -7.25 -6.38
N SER A 122 15.21 -6.49 -7.26
CA SER A 122 14.56 -5.36 -7.92
C SER A 122 13.53 -5.84 -8.94
N PRO A 123 12.38 -5.16 -9.12
CA PRO A 123 11.94 -3.94 -8.42
C PRO A 123 11.23 -4.11 -7.06
N LEU A 124 11.04 -5.32 -6.54
CA LEU A 124 10.35 -5.56 -5.25
C LEU A 124 11.06 -4.94 -4.02
N ASN A 125 12.32 -4.54 -4.18
CA ASN A 125 13.17 -3.98 -3.12
C ASN A 125 13.22 -2.44 -3.08
N LYS A 126 12.46 -1.75 -3.93
CA LYS A 126 12.50 -0.28 -4.03
C LYS A 126 11.11 0.30 -4.22
N ALA A 127 10.91 1.48 -3.65
CA ALA A 127 9.75 2.31 -3.93
C ALA A 127 9.83 2.91 -5.34
N PHE A 128 8.68 2.95 -6.01
CA PHE A 128 8.46 3.69 -7.25
C PHE A 128 6.95 3.90 -7.41
N LEU A 129 6.58 4.87 -8.23
CA LEU A 129 5.17 5.14 -8.53
C LEU A 129 4.59 4.05 -9.44
N GLY A 130 3.98 3.04 -8.84
CA GLY A 130 3.41 1.90 -9.54
C GLY A 130 3.34 0.66 -8.67
N VAL A 131 3.22 -0.50 -9.33
CA VAL A 131 3.12 -1.81 -8.67
C VAL A 131 4.09 -2.79 -9.28
N SER A 132 4.78 -3.56 -8.44
CA SER A 132 5.55 -4.72 -8.88
C SER A 132 5.09 -5.96 -8.16
N ALA A 133 4.89 -7.05 -8.89
CA ALA A 133 4.37 -8.28 -8.30
C ALA A 133 5.01 -9.51 -8.94
N VAL A 134 5.03 -10.61 -8.18
CA VAL A 134 5.54 -11.88 -8.66
C VAL A 134 4.81 -13.02 -7.96
N ARG A 135 4.53 -14.08 -8.69
CA ARG A 135 4.10 -15.33 -8.06
C ARG A 135 5.25 -15.93 -7.28
N ALA A 136 5.04 -16.24 -6.01
CA ALA A 136 6.07 -16.73 -5.11
C ALA A 136 5.53 -17.83 -4.19
N GLU A 137 6.43 -18.69 -3.72
CA GLU A 137 6.26 -19.45 -2.48
C GLU A 137 6.86 -18.61 -1.35
N VAL A 138 6.08 -18.33 -0.31
CA VAL A 138 6.45 -17.41 0.77
C VAL A 138 6.32 -18.11 2.11
N THR A 139 7.33 -17.96 2.97
CA THR A 139 7.30 -18.36 4.38
C THR A 139 7.04 -17.13 5.25
N ILE A 140 5.97 -17.19 6.04
CA ILE A 140 5.53 -16.13 6.95
C ILE A 140 5.60 -16.62 8.39
N ARG A 141 6.09 -15.78 9.30
CA ARG A 141 6.07 -15.98 10.76
C ARG A 141 5.30 -14.84 11.43
N ASN A 142 4.95 -15.02 12.70
CA ASN A 142 4.34 -13.98 13.54
C ASN A 142 3.07 -13.42 12.90
N TYR A 143 2.32 -14.29 12.24
CA TYR A 143 1.08 -13.93 11.58
C TYR A 143 0.11 -13.36 12.61
N SER A 144 -0.58 -12.29 12.25
CA SER A 144 -1.65 -11.74 13.06
C SER A 144 -2.76 -11.20 12.17
N PHE A 145 -3.96 -11.22 12.72
CA PHE A 145 -5.16 -10.73 12.05
C PHE A 145 -5.84 -9.73 12.99
N TYR A 146 -6.25 -8.59 12.43
CA TYR A 146 -7.07 -7.59 13.08
C TYR A 146 -8.44 -7.57 12.39
N GLY A 147 -9.51 -7.69 13.16
CA GLY A 147 -10.88 -7.57 12.67
C GLY A 147 -11.69 -6.64 13.55
N GLU A 148 -12.31 -5.63 12.95
CA GLU A 148 -13.20 -4.68 13.61
C GLU A 148 -14.60 -4.78 13.01
N GLY A 149 -15.50 -5.53 13.66
CA GLY A 149 -16.93 -5.61 13.30
C GLY A 149 -17.23 -5.66 11.79
N GLU A 150 -18.18 -4.83 11.36
CA GLU A 150 -18.46 -4.50 9.96
C GLU A 150 -17.52 -3.41 9.42
N ALA A 151 -16.65 -2.85 10.27
CA ALA A 151 -15.78 -1.74 9.92
C ALA A 151 -14.67 -2.22 8.99
N GLY A 152 -13.93 -3.30 9.30
CA GLY A 152 -13.04 -3.96 8.33
C GLY A 152 -11.94 -4.85 8.93
N ARG A 153 -11.04 -5.35 8.08
CA ARG A 153 -10.12 -6.46 8.39
C ARG A 153 -8.72 -6.22 7.83
N GLU A 154 -7.68 -6.56 8.61
CA GLU A 154 -6.28 -6.52 8.19
C GLU A 154 -5.49 -7.74 8.66
N ALA A 155 -4.41 -8.05 7.96
CA ALA A 155 -3.51 -9.13 8.32
C ALA A 155 -2.06 -8.68 8.17
N TYR A 156 -1.22 -9.17 9.09
CA TYR A 156 0.20 -8.82 9.17
C TYR A 156 1.05 -10.07 9.34
N GLY A 157 2.30 -10.02 8.89
CA GLY A 157 3.27 -11.08 9.13
C GLY A 157 4.71 -10.61 8.92
N GLU A 158 5.66 -11.43 9.34
CA GLU A 158 7.09 -11.27 9.05
C GLU A 158 7.46 -12.18 7.88
N LEU A 159 8.04 -11.61 6.83
CA LEU A 159 8.60 -12.38 5.72
C LEU A 159 9.89 -13.07 6.20
N VAL A 160 9.88 -14.40 6.22
CA VAL A 160 11.05 -15.20 6.62
C VAL A 160 11.90 -15.55 5.40
N ASN A 161 11.24 -16.03 4.35
CA ASN A 161 11.88 -16.46 3.11
C ASN A 161 10.88 -16.46 1.97
N PHE A 162 11.36 -16.45 0.73
CA PHE A 162 10.54 -16.61 -0.45
C PHE A 162 11.32 -17.29 -1.59
N LYS A 163 10.56 -17.84 -2.53
CA LYS A 163 11.06 -18.38 -3.79
C LYS A 163 10.18 -17.88 -4.93
N LEU A 164 10.79 -17.22 -5.91
CA LEU A 164 10.10 -16.80 -7.12
C LEU A 164 9.64 -18.03 -7.93
N LEU A 165 8.39 -17.98 -8.39
CA LEU A 165 7.78 -19.02 -9.23
C LEU A 165 7.55 -18.53 -10.67
N GLY A 166 7.96 -17.31 -10.99
CA GLY A 166 7.86 -16.71 -12.31
C GLY A 166 8.62 -15.38 -12.38
N ASP A 167 8.40 -14.66 -13.47
CA ASP A 167 8.99 -13.34 -13.70
C ASP A 167 8.27 -12.26 -12.88
N ILE A 168 9.03 -11.24 -12.46
CA ILE A 168 8.45 -10.05 -11.82
C ILE A 168 7.71 -9.23 -12.89
N LYS A 169 6.45 -8.93 -12.63
CA LYS A 169 5.61 -8.01 -13.40
C LYS A 169 5.66 -6.62 -12.78
N THR A 170 5.50 -5.60 -13.61
CA THR A 170 5.56 -4.21 -13.16
C THR A 170 4.62 -3.37 -14.00
N GLU A 171 3.86 -2.51 -13.34
CA GLU A 171 3.09 -1.44 -13.94
C GLU A 171 3.56 -0.12 -13.33
N TYR A 172 3.85 0.85 -14.19
CA TYR A 172 4.21 2.20 -13.80
C TYR A 172 2.98 3.08 -13.91
N PHE A 173 2.71 3.88 -12.88
CA PHE A 173 1.64 4.86 -13.01
C PHE A 173 2.15 6.11 -13.73
N THR A 174 1.22 6.72 -14.43
CA THR A 174 1.36 7.85 -15.33
C THR A 174 0.49 8.99 -14.83
N LYS A 175 0.53 10.13 -15.54
CA LYS A 175 -0.33 11.28 -15.24
C LYS A 175 -1.83 10.98 -15.39
N ASP A 176 -2.19 9.91 -16.08
CA ASP A 176 -3.57 9.55 -16.38
C ASP A 176 -4.12 8.42 -15.49
N ASN A 177 -3.27 7.72 -14.71
CA ASN A 177 -3.67 6.54 -13.92
C ASN A 177 -2.97 6.43 -12.55
N TYR A 178 -2.40 7.51 -12.01
CA TYR A 178 -1.86 7.53 -10.65
C TYR A 178 -2.95 7.47 -9.55
N GLU A 179 -4.20 7.70 -9.93
CA GLU A 179 -5.38 7.53 -9.05
C GLU A 179 -5.85 6.07 -9.15
N PHE A 180 -5.70 5.31 -8.07
CA PHE A 180 -6.11 3.91 -8.06
C PHE A 180 -7.63 3.81 -8.01
N LYS A 181 -8.24 3.18 -9.02
CA LYS A 181 -9.70 2.96 -9.11
C LYS A 181 -10.56 4.23 -8.93
N GLY A 182 -10.02 5.41 -9.26
CA GLY A 182 -10.71 6.69 -9.10
C GLY A 182 -10.72 7.25 -7.67
N GLU A 183 -9.93 6.67 -6.77
CA GLU A 183 -9.66 7.21 -5.44
C GLU A 183 -8.28 7.88 -5.42
N ALA A 184 -8.23 9.10 -4.91
CA ALA A 184 -7.00 9.88 -4.83
C ALA A 184 -6.10 9.33 -3.72
N ILE A 185 -5.27 8.33 -4.06
CA ILE A 185 -4.20 7.82 -3.17
C ILE A 185 -3.17 8.93 -2.89
N TYR A 186 -2.88 9.75 -3.90
CA TYR A 186 -1.87 10.79 -3.83
C TYR A 186 -2.49 12.18 -3.85
N SER A 187 -1.97 13.08 -3.00
CA SER A 187 -2.29 14.51 -3.08
C SER A 187 -1.39 15.20 -4.11
N ILE A 188 -2.00 15.98 -5.01
CA ILE A 188 -1.27 16.83 -5.95
C ILE A 188 -0.68 18.03 -5.20
N LEU A 189 0.60 18.32 -5.46
CA LEU A 189 1.31 19.44 -4.88
C LEU A 189 1.48 20.56 -5.92
N LYS A 190 1.18 21.79 -5.49
CA LYS A 190 1.30 23.01 -6.30
C LYS A 190 2.58 23.77 -6.00
N TYR A 191 3.01 24.57 -6.98
CA TYR A 191 4.16 25.45 -6.86
C TYR A 191 3.93 26.56 -5.81
N ASN A 192 4.95 26.83 -4.98
CA ASN A 192 4.92 27.90 -3.97
C ASN A 192 6.27 28.63 -3.79
N SER A 193 7.22 28.45 -4.70
CA SER A 193 8.52 29.12 -4.64
C SER A 193 8.51 30.50 -5.31
N LYS A 194 9.46 31.37 -4.95
CA LYS A 194 9.76 32.61 -5.67
C LYS A 194 10.72 32.39 -6.84
N ASP A 195 11.47 31.29 -6.80
CA ASP A 195 12.40 30.91 -7.86
C ASP A 195 11.64 30.46 -9.12
N ASP A 196 12.34 30.27 -10.23
CA ASP A 196 11.77 29.70 -11.47
C ASP A 196 11.82 28.17 -11.50
N TYR A 197 12.34 27.56 -10.44
CA TYR A 197 12.42 26.11 -10.31
C TYR A 197 12.47 25.66 -8.84
N VAL A 198 12.23 24.37 -8.66
CA VAL A 198 12.41 23.64 -7.40
C VAL A 198 13.36 22.48 -7.62
N ASN A 199 14.26 22.24 -6.68
CA ASN A 199 15.17 21.10 -6.75
C ASN A 199 14.55 19.88 -6.05
N ILE A 200 14.68 18.71 -6.67
CA ILE A 200 14.40 17.41 -6.05
C ILE A 200 15.72 16.84 -5.55
N ARG A 201 15.73 16.31 -4.33
CA ARG A 201 16.92 15.70 -3.70
C ARG A 201 16.72 14.22 -3.40
N ASP A 202 17.81 13.47 -3.34
CA ASP A 202 17.80 12.04 -2.98
C ASP A 202 17.39 11.77 -1.53
N LYS A 203 17.66 12.73 -0.63
CA LYS A 203 17.20 12.76 0.76
C LYS A 203 17.04 14.20 1.25
N ALA A 204 16.48 14.37 2.43
CA ALA A 204 16.45 15.66 3.12
C ALA A 204 17.85 16.32 3.15
N ASN A 205 17.97 17.53 2.61
CA ASN A 205 19.24 18.25 2.44
C ASN A 205 20.34 17.51 1.62
N GLY A 206 19.97 16.50 0.84
CA GLY A 206 20.89 15.64 0.09
C GLY A 206 21.37 16.20 -1.26
N LYS A 207 21.84 15.34 -2.16
CA LYS A 207 22.26 15.71 -3.52
C LYS A 207 21.04 16.06 -4.37
N ILE A 208 21.17 17.04 -5.25
CA ILE A 208 20.14 17.35 -6.27
C ILE A 208 20.12 16.23 -7.31
N ILE A 209 18.96 15.62 -7.51
CA ILE A 209 18.72 14.52 -8.47
C ILE A 209 17.70 14.89 -9.55
N GLY A 210 16.98 15.99 -9.37
CA GLY A 210 16.01 16.47 -10.35
C GLY A 210 15.73 17.96 -10.18
N LYS A 211 15.09 18.54 -11.19
CA LYS A 211 14.69 19.94 -11.22
C LYS A 211 13.29 20.03 -11.81
N ILE A 212 12.39 20.70 -11.10
CA ILE A 212 11.03 20.95 -11.52
C ILE A 212 10.96 22.41 -11.97
N LEU A 213 10.64 22.68 -13.23
CA LEU A 213 10.47 24.06 -13.67
C LEU A 213 9.10 24.57 -13.20
N LYS A 214 9.06 25.85 -12.82
CA LYS A 214 7.82 26.52 -12.39
C LYS A 214 6.69 26.35 -13.41
N ASN A 215 7.01 26.50 -14.69
CA ASN A 215 6.03 26.38 -15.77
C ASN A 215 5.51 24.95 -15.94
N ASP A 216 6.29 23.94 -15.55
CA ASP A 216 5.86 22.54 -15.69
C ASP A 216 4.69 22.25 -14.75
N MET A 217 4.77 22.76 -13.52
CA MET A 217 3.71 22.61 -12.52
C MET A 217 2.54 23.58 -12.75
N ILE A 218 2.79 24.83 -13.14
CA ILE A 218 1.71 25.82 -13.32
C ILE A 218 0.84 25.47 -14.54
N ASN A 219 1.43 24.92 -15.59
CA ASN A 219 0.71 24.53 -16.81
C ASN A 219 0.21 23.07 -16.76
N ASN A 220 0.34 22.39 -15.61
CA ASN A 220 -0.04 20.98 -15.42
C ASN A 220 0.56 20.02 -16.46
N VAL A 221 1.77 20.32 -16.97
CA VAL A 221 2.48 19.42 -17.90
C VAL A 221 3.41 18.48 -17.16
N GLY A 222 3.93 18.88 -16.00
CA GLY A 222 4.57 18.01 -15.02
C GLY A 222 3.67 17.82 -13.80
N LEU A 223 3.78 16.67 -13.13
CA LEU A 223 2.94 16.30 -12.00
C LEU A 223 3.81 16.01 -10.77
N LEU A 224 3.47 16.62 -9.63
CA LEU A 224 4.15 16.41 -8.36
C LEU A 224 3.16 15.85 -7.35
N LEU A 225 3.44 14.65 -6.87
CA LEU A 225 2.59 13.88 -5.97
C LEU A 225 3.25 13.76 -4.60
N LEU A 226 2.47 13.96 -3.55
CA LEU A 226 2.86 13.66 -2.18
C LEU A 226 2.86 12.14 -1.96
N VAL A 227 3.96 11.57 -1.49
CA VAL A 227 4.02 10.12 -1.16
C VAL A 227 3.30 9.83 0.16
N ASP A 228 3.52 10.65 1.19
CA ASP A 228 2.93 10.46 2.52
C ASP A 228 1.56 11.17 2.66
N SER A 229 0.48 10.45 2.39
CA SER A 229 -0.91 10.89 2.62
C SER A 229 -1.22 11.17 4.10
N ASN A 230 -0.49 10.51 5.01
CA ASN A 230 -0.61 10.63 6.47
C ASN A 230 0.32 11.70 7.07
N CYS A 231 0.92 12.53 6.22
CA CYS A 231 1.73 13.67 6.62
C CYS A 231 0.99 14.45 7.71
N ASN A 232 1.48 14.42 8.95
CA ASN A 232 0.96 15.24 10.01
C ASN A 232 1.19 16.71 9.64
N LEU A 233 0.19 17.33 9.01
CA LEU A 233 0.26 18.67 8.41
C LEU A 233 0.57 19.77 9.44
N SER A 234 0.52 19.43 10.74
CA SER A 234 0.87 20.33 11.84
C SER A 234 2.29 20.92 11.72
N ASP A 235 3.24 20.20 11.11
CA ASP A 235 4.63 20.66 10.92
C ASP A 235 5.05 20.87 9.46
N TRP A 236 4.09 20.95 8.51
CA TRP A 236 4.36 21.12 7.07
C TRP A 236 5.48 22.13 6.79
N LYS A 237 5.44 23.30 7.42
CA LYS A 237 6.28 24.48 7.11
C LYS A 237 7.80 24.30 7.29
N LYS A 238 8.29 23.22 7.88
CA LYS A 238 9.73 22.99 8.11
C LYS A 238 10.25 21.63 7.60
N ASN A 239 9.42 20.90 6.86
CA ASN A 239 9.72 19.52 6.50
C ASN A 239 10.25 19.40 5.07
N TRP A 240 11.10 18.39 4.88
CA TRP A 240 11.38 17.82 3.58
C TRP A 240 10.27 16.83 3.27
N ILE A 241 9.58 17.05 2.16
CA ILE A 241 8.42 16.30 1.74
C ILE A 241 8.88 15.27 0.72
N GLU A 242 8.59 14.00 0.97
CA GLU A 242 8.81 12.92 0.01
C GLU A 242 7.77 13.02 -1.11
N VAL A 243 8.24 12.97 -2.36
CA VAL A 243 7.44 13.23 -3.55
C VAL A 243 7.79 12.28 -4.68
N TYR A 244 6.78 11.96 -5.50
CA TYR A 244 6.98 11.51 -6.86
C TYR A 244 6.81 12.69 -7.81
N TYR A 245 7.78 12.88 -8.71
CA TYR A 245 7.68 13.85 -9.79
C TYR A 245 7.66 13.12 -11.13
N LEU A 246 6.60 13.34 -11.91
CA LEU A 246 6.49 12.91 -13.31
C LEU A 246 6.84 14.11 -14.22
N PRO A 247 8.02 14.12 -14.85
CA PRO A 247 8.42 15.18 -15.77
C PRO A 247 7.48 15.32 -16.97
N PRO A 248 7.49 16.47 -17.68
CA PRO A 248 6.68 16.67 -18.89
C PRO A 248 6.82 15.56 -19.93
N ASP A 249 8.05 15.10 -20.16
CA ASP A 249 8.37 14.10 -21.18
C ASP A 249 8.13 12.66 -20.73
N ASP A 250 7.72 12.43 -19.47
CA ASP A 250 7.42 11.09 -18.94
C ASP A 250 5.96 10.72 -19.19
N SER A 251 5.73 10.01 -20.29
CA SER A 251 4.39 9.55 -20.70
C SER A 251 4.04 8.16 -20.16
N ASP A 252 5.04 7.34 -19.83
CA ASP A 252 4.84 5.94 -19.41
C ASP A 252 5.18 5.67 -17.94
N GLY A 253 5.50 6.73 -17.18
CA GLY A 253 5.73 6.68 -15.73
C GLY A 253 7.12 6.17 -15.34
N LYS A 254 7.89 5.60 -16.29
CA LYS A 254 9.23 5.04 -16.00
C LYS A 254 10.26 6.11 -15.66
N GLY A 255 10.02 7.35 -16.11
CA GLY A 255 10.85 8.51 -15.83
C GLY A 255 10.60 9.15 -14.47
N THR A 256 9.64 8.62 -13.68
CA THR A 256 9.26 9.20 -12.39
C THR A 256 10.45 9.31 -11.44
N ILE A 257 10.61 10.49 -10.86
CA ILE A 257 11.65 10.78 -9.86
C ILE A 257 11.03 10.69 -8.47
N LEU A 258 11.46 9.70 -7.69
CA LEU A 258 11.25 9.69 -6.24
C LEU A 258 12.33 10.53 -5.56
N GLY A 259 11.93 11.45 -4.69
CA GLY A 259 12.88 12.24 -3.91
C GLY A 259 12.20 13.19 -2.92
N PHE A 260 12.93 14.22 -2.53
CA PHE A 260 12.53 15.16 -1.48
C PHE A 260 12.55 16.60 -1.96
N VAL A 261 11.49 17.33 -1.63
CA VAL A 261 11.33 18.76 -1.89
C VAL A 261 11.06 19.48 -0.57
N HIS A 262 11.67 20.66 -0.38
CA HIS A 262 11.42 21.43 0.84
C HIS A 262 10.02 22.06 0.78
N SER A 263 9.24 21.90 1.85
CA SER A 263 7.84 22.31 1.92
C SER A 263 7.61 23.82 1.72
N SER A 264 8.62 24.66 1.94
CA SER A 264 8.51 26.10 1.65
C SER A 264 8.37 26.42 0.17
N GLN A 265 8.69 25.47 -0.72
CA GLN A 265 8.69 25.65 -2.17
C GLN A 265 7.43 25.09 -2.85
N ILE A 266 6.59 24.39 -2.09
CA ILE A 266 5.39 23.71 -2.56
C ILE A 266 4.22 23.94 -1.58
N LYS A 267 3.01 23.57 -1.98
CA LYS A 267 1.81 23.61 -1.14
C LYS A 267 0.81 22.55 -1.61
N LEU A 268 -0.12 22.17 -0.76
CA LEU A 268 -1.27 21.36 -1.16
C LEU A 268 -2.17 22.14 -2.14
N GLU A 269 -2.86 21.40 -3.02
CA GLU A 269 -3.88 21.88 -3.96
C GLU A 269 -4.91 22.82 -3.33
#